data_AF-A0A7C1EPV6-F1
#
_entry.id   AF-A0A7C1EPV6-F1
#
_cell.length_a   1.000
_cell.length_b   1.000
_cell.length_c   1.000
_cell.angle_alpha   90.00
_cell.angle_beta   90.00
_cell.angle_gamma   90.00
#
_symmetry.space_group_name_H-M   'P 1'
#
loop_
_entity.id
_entity.type
_entity.pdbx_description
1 polymer ?
#
loop_
_entity_poly.entity_id
_entity_poly.type
_entity_poly.pdbx_seq_one_letter_code
_entity_poly.pdbx_strand_id
1 'polypeptide(L)'
;MRILYLHQHFTTRDGSSGTRSYEFSRLLLQRGHQITILAGRFHRSGLTHTPGKLVDEHQVDGLRVLALNVPYSQNMSYVRRMVAFVWFMLLATVVALRQRKVDVIYATSTPLTIAVPAIIASKINRKPFVFEVRDLWPEVPIGLGILKNKFLVALAHTLEKWAYRSAKHIVALSPGMKEGIVKTGIAPEKVTVIPNACDNDLFGVPASVGQSFRESHPEIGERPLVVYTGAFGVVNELSYLIRLAERVRVLDDRIAFLMVGGGSEMERLQ
;
A
#
# COMPACT_ATOMS: atom_id res chain seq x y z
N MET A 1 23.65 1.59 -5.77
CA MET A 1 22.96 2.87 -6.15
C MET A 1 22.32 3.49 -4.92
N ARG A 2 22.05 4.80 -4.94
CA ARG A 2 21.29 5.56 -3.95
C ARG A 2 19.86 5.79 -4.44
N ILE A 3 18.88 5.30 -3.70
CA ILE A 3 17.46 5.28 -4.10
C ILE A 3 16.66 6.15 -3.14
N LEU A 4 15.93 7.11 -3.68
CA LEU A 4 14.89 7.82 -2.94
C LEU A 4 13.55 7.13 -3.19
N TYR A 5 12.99 6.49 -2.17
CA TYR A 5 11.71 5.77 -2.25
C TYR A 5 10.61 6.60 -1.59
N LEU A 6 9.64 7.07 -2.36
CA LEU A 6 8.47 7.80 -1.88
C LEU A 6 7.30 6.84 -1.65
N HIS A 7 6.86 6.74 -0.40
CA HIS A 7 5.70 5.94 -0.03
C HIS A 7 4.97 6.58 1.16
N GLN A 8 3.82 7.22 0.90
CA GLN A 8 3.09 7.95 1.94
C GLN A 8 2.65 7.07 3.12
N HIS A 9 2.25 5.83 2.84
CA HIS A 9 1.77 4.85 3.84
C HIS A 9 2.80 3.75 4.11
N PHE A 10 4.07 4.14 4.22
CA PHE A 10 5.15 3.24 4.60
C PHE A 10 4.94 2.64 5.98
N THR A 11 5.23 1.35 6.09
CA THR A 11 5.09 0.55 7.31
C THR A 11 6.24 -0.43 7.41
N THR A 12 6.78 -0.61 8.62
CA THR A 12 7.77 -1.62 9.00
C THR A 12 7.09 -2.90 9.48
N ARG A 13 7.87 -3.94 9.82
CA ARG A 13 7.33 -5.17 10.45
C ARG A 13 6.64 -4.93 11.79
N ASP A 14 6.98 -3.85 12.50
CA ASP A 14 6.34 -3.47 13.76
C ASP A 14 4.97 -2.79 13.56
N GLY A 15 4.62 -2.45 12.32
CA GLY A 15 3.32 -1.89 11.98
C GLY A 15 2.32 -2.94 11.51
N SER A 16 1.14 -2.48 11.07
CA SER A 16 -0.01 -3.35 10.76
C SER A 16 -0.62 -3.06 9.37
N SER A 17 0.25 -3.00 8.36
CA SER A 17 -0.10 -2.80 6.94
C SER A 17 0.84 -3.58 6.03
N GLY A 18 0.60 -3.55 4.71
CA GLY A 18 1.44 -4.26 3.75
C GLY A 18 2.89 -3.73 3.73
N THR A 19 3.86 -4.62 3.94
CA THR A 19 5.28 -4.30 4.14
C THR A 19 6.12 -4.31 2.86
N ARG A 20 5.52 -4.48 1.67
CA ARG A 20 6.26 -4.60 0.39
C ARG A 20 7.40 -3.59 0.23
N SER A 21 7.13 -2.30 0.40
CA SER A 21 8.16 -1.25 0.24
C SER A 21 9.30 -1.41 1.24
N TYR A 22 9.00 -1.86 2.46
CA TYR A 22 10.00 -2.14 3.50
C TYR A 22 10.83 -3.38 3.14
N GLU A 23 10.19 -4.50 2.80
CA GLU A 23 10.88 -5.75 2.45
C GLU A 23 11.77 -5.57 1.21
N PHE A 24 11.25 -4.95 0.16
CA PHE A 24 12.03 -4.68 -1.06
C PHE A 24 13.20 -3.74 -0.77
N SER A 25 13.00 -2.73 0.09
CA SER A 25 14.09 -1.83 0.48
C SER A 25 15.18 -2.56 1.27
N ARG A 26 14.82 -3.49 2.17
CA ARG A 26 15.79 -4.34 2.87
C ARG A 26 16.57 -5.26 1.93
N LEU A 27 15.89 -5.90 0.99
CA LEU A 27 16.53 -6.76 -0.01
C LEU A 27 17.45 -5.98 -0.96
N LEU A 28 17.15 -4.70 -1.22
CA LEU A 28 18.02 -3.81 -1.97
C LEU A 28 19.22 -3.34 -1.14
N LEU A 29 19.04 -3.04 0.16
CA LEU A 29 20.16 -2.75 1.07
C LEU A 29 21.17 -3.91 1.09
N GLN A 30 20.69 -5.15 1.23
CA GLN A 30 21.53 -6.36 1.21
C GLN A 30 22.32 -6.53 -0.09
N ARG A 31 21.82 -5.98 -1.20
CA ARG A 31 22.52 -5.94 -2.50
C ARG A 31 23.45 -4.73 -2.66
N GLY A 32 23.75 -3.99 -1.59
CA GLY A 32 24.68 -2.86 -1.59
C GLY A 32 24.08 -1.54 -2.07
N HIS A 33 22.76 -1.43 -2.16
CA HIS A 33 22.10 -0.14 -2.43
C HIS A 33 21.95 0.66 -1.13
N GLN A 34 21.77 1.97 -1.25
CA GLN A 34 21.45 2.87 -0.14
C GLN A 34 20.03 3.38 -0.36
N ILE A 35 19.15 3.21 0.63
CA ILE A 35 17.74 3.58 0.50
C ILE A 35 17.43 4.72 1.47
N THR A 36 16.81 5.78 0.94
CA THR A 36 16.12 6.79 1.75
C THR A 36 14.63 6.69 1.46
N ILE A 37 13.85 6.36 2.47
CA ILE A 37 12.39 6.37 2.41
C ILE A 37 11.89 7.79 2.74
N LEU A 38 10.97 8.31 1.94
CA LEU A 38 10.18 9.50 2.26
C LEU A 38 8.73 9.08 2.47
N ALA A 39 8.27 9.19 3.71
CA ALA A 39 6.98 8.69 4.16
C ALA A 39 6.12 9.76 4.82
N GLY A 40 4.81 9.50 4.93
CA GLY A 40 3.90 10.32 5.71
C GLY A 40 3.71 9.78 7.12
N ARG A 41 3.07 10.58 7.96
CA ARG A 41 2.60 10.12 9.26
C ARG A 41 1.48 9.11 9.09
N PHE A 42 1.72 7.90 9.57
CA PHE A 42 0.76 6.81 9.50
C PHE A 42 0.77 6.04 10.81
N HIS A 43 -0.37 5.97 11.49
CA HIS A 43 -0.47 5.35 12.82
C HIS A 43 -0.08 3.86 12.85
N ARG A 44 -0.14 3.17 11.72
CA ARG A 44 0.26 1.76 11.58
C ARG A 44 1.65 1.59 10.98
N SER A 45 2.48 2.64 10.96
CA SER A 45 3.81 2.58 10.35
C SER A 45 4.83 1.84 11.22
N GLY A 46 4.62 1.80 12.54
CA GLY A 46 5.65 1.44 13.51
C GLY A 46 6.65 2.58 13.81
N LEU A 47 6.44 3.78 13.25
CA LEU A 47 7.33 4.94 13.42
C LEU A 47 6.77 5.91 14.47
N THR A 48 7.68 6.47 15.27
CA THR A 48 7.36 7.56 16.21
C THR A 48 7.35 8.91 15.48
N HIS A 49 6.62 9.87 16.02
CA HIS A 49 6.56 11.23 15.47
C HIS A 49 6.72 12.26 16.58
N THR A 50 7.66 13.18 16.43
CA THR A 50 7.93 14.21 17.43
C THR A 50 6.97 15.39 17.26
N PRO A 51 6.17 15.77 18.28
CA PRO A 51 5.30 16.94 18.21
C PRO A 51 6.07 18.21 17.84
N GLY A 52 5.51 19.05 16.96
CA GLY A 52 6.11 20.32 16.53
C GLY A 52 7.20 20.20 15.45
N LYS A 53 7.74 19.01 15.19
CA LYS A 53 8.72 18.81 14.11
C LYS A 53 8.00 18.47 12.80
N LEU A 54 8.41 19.10 11.69
CA LEU A 54 7.83 18.84 10.36
C LEU A 54 8.29 17.51 9.73
N VAL A 55 9.52 17.10 10.02
CA VAL A 55 10.15 15.91 9.45
C VAL A 55 10.94 15.19 10.55
N ASP A 56 10.59 13.95 10.82
CA ASP A 56 11.38 13.05 11.65
C ASP A 56 12.33 12.24 10.77
N GLU A 57 13.53 11.96 11.29
CA GLU A 57 14.50 11.10 10.61
C GLU A 57 14.76 9.89 11.50
N HIS A 58 14.58 8.69 10.95
CA HIS A 58 14.78 7.43 11.63
C HIS A 58 15.80 6.57 10.88
N GLN A 59 16.45 5.67 11.61
CA GLN A 59 17.20 4.55 11.05
C GLN A 59 16.48 3.26 11.43
N VAL A 60 16.01 2.53 10.43
CA VAL A 60 15.23 1.29 10.61
C VAL A 60 15.88 0.20 9.78
N ASP A 61 16.52 -0.79 10.40
CA ASP A 61 17.19 -1.89 9.69
C ASP A 61 18.16 -1.43 8.59
N GLY A 62 18.88 -0.32 8.84
CA GLY A 62 19.78 0.32 7.89
C GLY A 62 19.11 1.21 6.83
N LEU A 63 17.78 1.33 6.86
CA LEU A 63 17.02 2.27 6.04
C LEU A 63 16.99 3.64 6.71
N ARG A 64 17.36 4.68 5.95
CA ARG A 64 17.10 6.06 6.36
C ARG A 64 15.66 6.41 6.04
N VAL A 65 14.85 6.76 7.04
CA VAL A 65 13.43 7.10 6.85
C VAL A 65 13.18 8.54 7.23
N LEU A 66 12.71 9.34 6.28
CA LEU A 66 12.26 10.72 6.46
C LEU A 66 10.73 10.71 6.57
N ALA A 67 10.21 10.82 7.80
CA ALA A 67 8.79 10.72 8.09
C ALA A 67 8.19 12.13 8.25
N LEU A 68 7.30 12.53 7.33
CA LEU A 68 6.64 13.83 7.35
C LEU A 68 5.50 13.83 8.37
N ASN A 69 5.55 14.75 9.32
CA ASN A 69 4.55 14.88 10.37
C ASN A 69 3.32 15.67 9.88
N VAL A 70 2.57 15.08 8.95
CA VAL A 70 1.30 15.60 8.46
C VAL A 70 0.16 14.79 9.08
N PRO A 71 -0.58 15.36 10.05
CA PRO A 71 -1.68 14.64 10.69
C PRO A 71 -2.73 14.17 9.68
N TYR A 72 -3.04 12.88 9.70
CA TYR A 72 -4.07 12.28 8.89
C TYR A 72 -4.82 11.23 9.72
N SER A 73 -6.14 11.28 9.69
CA SER A 73 -7.01 10.26 10.29
C SER A 73 -8.22 10.04 9.38
N GLN A 74 -8.72 8.79 9.36
CA GLN A 74 -9.95 8.47 8.64
C GLN A 74 -11.18 9.14 9.26
N ASN A 75 -11.10 9.55 10.53
CA ASN A 75 -12.17 10.27 11.24
C ASN A 75 -12.22 11.77 10.88
N MET A 76 -11.25 12.27 10.10
CA MET A 76 -11.29 13.65 9.62
C MET A 76 -12.36 13.83 8.55
N SER A 77 -12.97 15.02 8.52
CA SER A 77 -13.87 15.40 7.43
C SER A 77 -13.16 15.33 6.07
N TYR A 78 -13.93 15.09 5.01
CA TYR A 78 -13.41 14.96 3.65
C TYR A 78 -12.49 16.13 3.25
N VAL A 79 -12.90 17.37 3.54
CA VAL A 79 -12.11 18.58 3.26
C VAL A 79 -10.78 18.58 4.02
N ARG A 80 -10.80 18.23 5.32
CA ARG A 80 -9.56 18.14 6.12
C ARG A 80 -8.61 17.06 5.59
N ARG A 81 -9.15 15.92 5.14
CA ARG A 81 -8.36 14.86 4.49
C ARG A 81 -7.71 15.37 3.20
N MET A 82 -8.46 16.08 2.35
CA MET A 82 -7.91 16.68 1.14
C MET A 82 -6.78 17.67 1.44
N VAL A 83 -6.98 18.57 2.42
CA VAL A 83 -5.95 19.52 2.86
C VAL A 83 -4.71 18.79 3.36
N ALA A 84 -4.86 17.72 4.15
CA ALA A 84 -3.74 16.90 4.61
C ALA A 84 -2.99 16.23 3.44
N PHE A 85 -3.69 15.70 2.43
CA PHE A 85 -3.05 15.15 1.23
C PHE A 85 -2.26 16.20 0.45
N VAL A 86 -2.82 17.40 0.27
CA VAL A 86 -2.14 18.51 -0.42
C VAL A 86 -0.92 18.98 0.39
N TRP A 87 -1.07 19.14 1.71
CA TRP A 87 0.02 19.55 2.58
C TRP A 87 1.18 18.54 2.58
N PHE A 88 0.85 17.23 2.67
CA PHE A 88 1.84 16.18 2.52
C PHE A 88 2.55 16.26 1.17
N MET A 89 1.81 16.41 0.07
CA MET A 89 2.36 16.50 -1.28
C MET A 89 3.35 17.67 -1.42
N LEU A 90 3.01 18.85 -0.89
CA LEU A 90 3.88 20.03 -0.93
C LEU A 90 5.14 19.83 -0.09
N LEU A 91 5.00 19.36 1.15
CA LEU A 91 6.14 19.13 2.04
C LEU A 91 7.05 18.01 1.52
N ALA A 92 6.48 16.93 0.99
CA ALA A 92 7.22 15.85 0.34
C ALA A 92 7.98 16.35 -0.88
N THR A 93 7.42 17.29 -1.64
CA THR A 93 8.11 17.88 -2.80
C THR A 93 9.36 18.63 -2.34
N VAL A 94 9.25 19.48 -1.31
CA VAL A 94 10.39 20.22 -0.75
C VAL A 94 11.47 19.28 -0.21
N VAL A 95 11.07 18.23 0.52
CA VAL A 95 12.02 17.27 1.10
C VAL A 95 12.69 16.42 0.02
N ALA A 96 11.94 15.95 -0.99
CA ALA A 96 12.46 15.18 -2.11
C ALA A 96 13.46 16.00 -2.94
N LEU A 97 13.19 17.29 -3.17
CA LEU A 97 14.10 18.19 -3.89
C LEU A 97 15.47 18.34 -3.21
N ARG A 98 15.51 18.26 -1.88
CA ARG A 98 16.77 18.31 -1.11
C ARG A 98 17.61 17.03 -1.25
N GLN A 99 17.04 15.91 -1.70
CA GLN A 99 17.76 14.64 -1.88
C GLN A 99 18.50 14.59 -3.23
N ARG A 100 19.52 15.44 -3.41
CA ARG A 100 20.24 15.57 -4.69
C ARG A 100 21.22 14.43 -5.00
N LYS A 101 21.70 13.74 -3.97
CA LYS A 101 22.75 12.71 -4.08
C LYS A 101 22.20 11.32 -4.48
N VAL A 102 21.00 11.25 -5.04
CA VAL A 102 20.33 10.00 -5.40
C VAL A 102 20.55 9.67 -6.88
N ASP A 103 20.49 8.39 -7.23
CA ASP A 103 20.65 7.90 -8.59
C ASP A 103 19.29 7.67 -9.27
N VAL A 104 18.26 7.33 -8.49
CA VAL A 104 16.90 7.07 -8.96
C VAL A 104 15.87 7.49 -7.90
N ILE A 105 14.74 8.00 -8.38
CA ILE A 105 13.57 8.30 -7.56
C ILE A 105 12.53 7.24 -7.86
N TYR A 106 12.15 6.48 -6.85
CA TYR A 106 11.13 5.44 -6.92
C TYR A 106 9.92 5.92 -6.13
N ALA A 107 8.71 5.92 -6.70
CA ALA A 107 7.50 6.26 -5.94
C ALA A 107 6.46 5.17 -6.11
N THR A 108 5.75 4.85 -5.04
CA THR A 108 4.65 3.89 -5.08
C THR A 108 3.33 4.56 -4.72
N SER A 109 2.29 4.35 -5.56
CA SER A 109 0.91 4.57 -5.13
C SER A 109 0.53 3.52 -4.07
N THR A 110 -0.47 3.69 -3.22
CA THR A 110 -1.45 4.79 -3.11
C THR A 110 -1.10 5.74 -1.96
N PRO A 111 -1.48 7.04 -2.06
CA PRO A 111 -2.30 7.67 -3.11
C PRO A 111 -1.52 8.05 -4.38
N LEU A 112 -2.24 8.29 -5.49
CA LEU A 112 -1.67 8.74 -6.78
C LEU A 112 -0.90 10.07 -6.67
N THR A 113 -1.27 10.93 -5.72
CA THR A 113 -0.63 12.24 -5.48
C THR A 113 0.85 12.15 -5.12
N ILE A 114 1.35 10.97 -4.68
CA ILE A 114 2.77 10.71 -4.46
C ILE A 114 3.63 10.87 -5.72
N ALA A 115 3.03 10.77 -6.92
CA ALA A 115 3.72 10.99 -8.17
C ALA A 115 4.17 12.45 -8.33
N VAL A 116 3.46 13.41 -7.75
CA VAL A 116 3.78 14.86 -7.87
C VAL A 116 5.16 15.19 -7.30
N PRO A 117 5.48 14.91 -6.02
CA PRO A 117 6.82 15.15 -5.49
C PRO A 117 7.90 14.35 -6.25
N ALA A 118 7.59 13.13 -6.69
CA ALA A 118 8.51 12.30 -7.45
C ALA A 118 8.88 12.92 -8.81
N ILE A 119 7.88 13.38 -9.57
CA ILE A 119 8.07 14.01 -10.89
C ILE A 119 8.81 15.34 -10.75
N ILE A 120 8.41 16.18 -9.80
CA ILE A 120 9.06 17.48 -9.58
C ILE A 120 10.54 17.27 -9.21
N ALA A 121 10.82 16.39 -8.25
CA ALA A 121 12.20 16.07 -7.87
C ALA A 121 12.99 15.42 -9.01
N SER A 122 12.36 14.55 -9.80
CA SER A 122 12.98 13.93 -10.99
C SER A 122 13.41 14.96 -12.03
N LYS A 123 12.53 15.89 -12.38
CA LYS A 123 12.82 16.94 -13.38
C LYS A 123 13.87 17.92 -12.89
N ILE A 124 13.76 18.40 -11.65
CA ILE A 124 14.67 19.41 -11.10
C ILE A 124 16.04 18.81 -10.78
N ASN A 125 16.10 17.64 -10.14
CA ASN A 125 17.36 16.98 -9.80
C ASN A 125 17.94 16.17 -10.98
N ARG A 126 17.23 16.12 -12.12
CA ARG A 126 17.60 15.38 -13.34
C ARG A 126 17.89 13.89 -13.06
N LYS A 127 17.00 13.26 -12.30
CA LYS A 127 17.10 11.83 -11.93
C LYS A 127 15.97 11.02 -12.54
N PRO A 128 16.21 9.78 -13.01
CA PRO A 128 15.16 8.93 -13.53
C PRO A 128 14.10 8.65 -12.46
N PHE A 129 12.84 8.73 -12.86
CA PHE A 129 11.67 8.40 -12.03
C PHE A 129 11.16 7.00 -12.39
N VAL A 130 10.98 6.14 -11.39
CA VAL A 130 10.29 4.86 -11.53
C VAL A 130 9.01 4.90 -10.72
N PHE A 131 7.89 4.51 -11.34
CA PHE A 131 6.58 4.54 -10.69
C PHE A 131 6.02 3.14 -10.47
N GLU A 132 5.78 2.77 -9.22
CA GLU A 132 5.07 1.55 -8.84
C GLU A 132 3.58 1.86 -8.66
N VAL A 133 2.76 1.22 -9.50
CA VAL A 133 1.30 1.33 -9.45
C VAL A 133 0.80 0.19 -8.59
N ARG A 134 0.21 0.47 -7.42
CA ARG A 134 -0.37 -0.55 -6.54
C ARG A 134 -1.88 -0.73 -6.70
N ASP A 135 -2.52 0.26 -7.30
CA ASP A 135 -3.94 0.28 -7.67
C ASP A 135 -4.11 1.14 -8.92
N LEU A 136 -5.07 0.80 -9.78
CA LEU A 136 -5.43 1.61 -10.96
C LEU A 136 -6.25 2.84 -10.51
N TRP A 137 -5.55 3.89 -10.07
CA TRP A 137 -6.17 5.18 -9.76
C TRP A 137 -6.26 6.05 -11.01
N PRO A 138 -7.41 6.69 -11.28
CA PRO A 138 -8.56 6.87 -10.37
C PRO A 138 -9.73 5.88 -10.54
N GLU A 139 -9.60 4.82 -11.34
CA GLU A 139 -10.72 3.90 -11.63
C GLU A 139 -11.32 3.26 -10.37
N VAL A 140 -10.48 2.80 -9.44
CA VAL A 140 -10.93 2.16 -8.20
C VAL A 140 -11.85 3.07 -7.36
N PRO A 141 -11.44 4.28 -6.92
CA PRO A 141 -12.31 5.15 -6.12
C PRO A 141 -13.53 5.68 -6.90
N ILE A 142 -13.48 5.75 -8.24
CA ILE A 142 -14.65 6.10 -9.06
C ILE A 142 -15.66 4.96 -9.04
N GLY A 143 -15.23 3.73 -9.30
CA GLY A 143 -16.08 2.53 -9.29
C GLY A 143 -16.69 2.26 -7.92
N LEU A 144 -15.97 2.59 -6.83
CA LEU A 144 -16.49 2.52 -5.46
C LEU A 144 -17.40 3.70 -5.07
N GLY A 145 -17.60 4.67 -5.96
CA GLY A 145 -18.40 5.86 -5.68
C GLY A 145 -17.79 6.80 -4.63
N ILE A 146 -16.50 6.67 -4.33
CA ILE A 146 -15.78 7.56 -3.40
C ILE A 146 -15.48 8.90 -4.08
N LEU A 147 -15.09 8.86 -5.36
CA LEU A 147 -14.79 10.04 -6.17
C LEU A 147 -15.91 10.31 -7.19
N LYS A 148 -16.90 11.13 -6.81
CA LYS A 148 -18.07 11.42 -7.67
C LYS A 148 -18.00 12.74 -8.44
N ASN A 149 -17.19 13.69 -7.97
CA ASN A 149 -17.12 15.02 -8.56
C ASN A 149 -16.41 14.97 -9.93
N LYS A 150 -17.13 15.29 -11.02
CA LYS A 150 -16.62 15.21 -12.40
C LYS A 150 -15.33 16.00 -12.63
N PHE A 151 -15.17 17.15 -11.99
CA PHE A 151 -13.95 17.95 -12.09
C PHE A 151 -12.77 17.26 -11.40
N LEU A 152 -12.96 16.73 -10.19
CA LEU A 152 -11.92 15.98 -9.48
C LEU A 152 -11.56 14.68 -10.20
N VAL A 153 -12.53 14.01 -10.84
CA VAL A 153 -12.30 12.85 -11.71
C VAL A 153 -11.40 13.22 -12.88
N ALA A 154 -11.72 14.30 -13.60
CA ALA A 154 -10.90 14.77 -14.72
C ALA A 154 -9.47 15.14 -14.28
N LEU A 155 -9.33 15.79 -13.12
CA LEU A 155 -8.04 16.11 -12.54
C LEU A 155 -7.25 14.84 -12.19
N ALA A 156 -7.90 13.83 -11.62
CA ALA A 156 -7.26 12.58 -11.25
C ALA A 156 -6.78 11.78 -12.48
N HIS A 157 -7.56 11.72 -13.56
CA HIS A 157 -7.10 11.14 -14.83
C HIS A 157 -5.95 11.92 -15.47
N THR A 158 -5.98 13.26 -15.35
CA THR A 158 -4.88 14.10 -15.83
C THR A 158 -3.60 13.79 -15.05
N LEU A 159 -3.72 13.67 -13.72
CA LEU A 159 -2.62 13.31 -12.84
C LEU A 159 -2.07 11.90 -13.15
N GLU A 160 -2.95 10.94 -13.41
CA GLU A 160 -2.59 9.58 -13.80
C GLU A 160 -1.75 9.58 -15.08
N LYS A 161 -2.27 10.19 -16.15
CA LYS A 161 -1.56 10.30 -17.44
C LYS A 161 -0.21 11.00 -17.27
N TRP A 162 -0.17 12.06 -16.44
CA TRP A 162 1.06 12.78 -16.15
C TRP A 162 2.09 11.92 -15.39
N ALA A 163 1.64 11.13 -14.41
CA ALA A 163 2.47 10.17 -13.67
C ALA A 163 3.10 9.14 -14.61
N TYR A 164 2.29 8.45 -15.42
CA TYR A 164 2.78 7.41 -16.30
C TYR A 164 3.69 7.93 -17.41
N ARG A 165 3.37 9.09 -18.00
CA ARG A 165 4.21 9.70 -19.04
C ARG A 165 5.54 10.18 -18.49
N SER A 166 5.55 10.75 -17.28
CA SER A 166 6.76 11.29 -16.66
C SER A 166 7.70 10.22 -16.10
N ALA A 167 7.20 9.03 -15.76
CA ALA A 167 8.04 7.92 -15.33
C ALA A 167 9.00 7.50 -16.46
N LYS A 168 10.24 7.14 -16.14
CA LYS A 168 11.14 6.44 -17.05
C LYS A 168 10.72 4.98 -17.20
N HIS A 169 10.27 4.36 -16.11
CA HIS A 169 9.78 2.98 -16.08
C HIS A 169 8.62 2.83 -15.10
N ILE A 170 7.73 1.88 -15.35
CA ILE A 170 6.56 1.61 -14.50
C ILE A 170 6.59 0.16 -14.02
N VAL A 171 6.32 -0.04 -12.74
CA VAL A 171 6.13 -1.35 -12.12
C VAL A 171 4.64 -1.55 -11.87
N ALA A 172 4.08 -2.62 -12.43
CA ALA A 172 2.72 -3.07 -12.19
C ALA A 172 2.73 -4.32 -11.29
N LEU A 173 1.72 -4.48 -10.44
CA LEU A 173 1.65 -5.61 -9.50
C LEU A 173 0.95 -6.86 -10.05
N SER A 174 0.36 -6.77 -11.24
CA SER A 174 -0.28 -7.91 -11.91
C SER A 174 -0.38 -7.71 -13.43
N PRO A 175 -0.61 -8.78 -14.21
CA PRO A 175 -0.88 -8.66 -15.65
C PRO A 175 -2.06 -7.72 -15.95
N GLY A 176 -3.19 -7.86 -15.24
CA GLY A 176 -4.36 -6.99 -15.44
C GLY A 176 -4.08 -5.52 -15.12
N MET A 177 -3.21 -5.24 -14.15
CA MET A 177 -2.78 -3.88 -13.87
C MET A 177 -1.87 -3.31 -14.97
N LYS A 178 -0.97 -4.14 -15.52
CA LYS A 178 -0.18 -3.76 -16.70
C LYS A 178 -1.09 -3.44 -17.89
N GLU A 179 -2.11 -4.26 -18.15
CA GLU A 179 -3.10 -4.00 -19.19
C GLU A 179 -3.82 -2.67 -18.97
N GLY A 180 -4.25 -2.39 -17.74
CA GLY A 180 -4.87 -1.10 -17.36
C GLY A 180 -3.97 0.10 -17.68
N ILE A 181 -2.68 0.02 -17.34
CA ILE A 181 -1.71 1.08 -17.63
C ILE A 181 -1.51 1.24 -19.15
N VAL A 182 -1.34 0.13 -19.88
CA VAL A 182 -1.13 0.15 -21.35
C VAL A 182 -2.32 0.77 -22.08
N LYS A 183 -3.56 0.51 -21.62
CA LYS A 183 -4.79 1.12 -22.17
C LYS A 183 -4.79 2.66 -22.10
N THR A 184 -3.96 3.26 -21.25
CA THR A 184 -3.79 4.74 -21.20
C THR A 184 -2.88 5.31 -22.29
N GLY A 185 -2.34 4.45 -23.17
CA GLY A 185 -1.44 4.82 -24.26
C GLY A 185 0.05 4.72 -23.88
N ILE A 186 0.38 3.97 -22.84
CA ILE A 186 1.77 3.71 -22.43
C ILE A 186 2.29 2.46 -23.12
N ALA A 187 3.50 2.55 -23.67
CA ALA A 187 4.12 1.45 -24.38
C ALA A 187 4.36 0.23 -23.44
N PRO A 188 3.99 -1.00 -23.83
CA PRO A 188 4.09 -2.19 -22.98
C PRO A 188 5.48 -2.49 -22.41
N GLU A 189 6.53 -2.12 -23.14
CA GLU A 189 7.95 -2.28 -22.78
C GLU A 189 8.38 -1.35 -21.64
N LYS A 190 7.65 -0.26 -21.42
CA LYS A 190 7.84 0.65 -20.29
C LYS A 190 7.26 0.11 -18.98
N VAL A 191 6.56 -1.04 -19.04
CA VAL A 191 5.84 -1.61 -17.90
C VAL A 191 6.31 -3.03 -17.60
N THR A 192 6.91 -3.23 -16.43
CA THR A 192 7.28 -4.56 -15.92
C THR A 192 6.29 -5.01 -14.85
N VAL A 193 5.88 -6.27 -14.89
CA VAL A 193 5.07 -6.88 -13.83
C VAL A 193 5.99 -7.42 -12.75
N ILE A 194 5.90 -6.88 -11.54
CA ILE A 194 6.58 -7.39 -10.35
C ILE A 194 5.51 -7.62 -9.28
N PRO A 195 5.00 -8.87 -9.13
CA PRO A 195 3.88 -9.16 -8.26
C PRO A 195 4.23 -8.95 -6.78
N ASN A 196 3.20 -8.93 -5.93
CA ASN A 196 3.41 -9.11 -4.49
C ASN A 196 4.03 -10.48 -4.20
N ALA A 197 4.76 -10.56 -3.10
CA ALA A 197 5.40 -11.77 -2.62
C ALA A 197 5.14 -11.92 -1.12
N CYS A 198 5.33 -13.13 -0.61
CA CYS A 198 5.35 -13.44 0.81
C CYS A 198 6.78 -13.75 1.26
N ASP A 199 7.02 -13.60 2.56
CA ASP A 199 8.26 -14.05 3.20
C ASP A 199 8.13 -15.55 3.50
N ASN A 200 8.79 -16.37 2.68
CA ASN A 200 8.68 -17.83 2.80
C ASN A 200 9.20 -18.35 4.15
N ASP A 201 10.17 -17.67 4.75
CA ASP A 201 10.71 -18.08 6.05
C ASP A 201 9.71 -17.76 7.17
N LEU A 202 9.00 -16.63 7.06
CA LEU A 202 7.93 -16.27 7.98
C LEU A 202 6.73 -17.23 7.91
N PHE A 203 6.35 -17.67 6.71
CA PHE A 203 5.18 -18.55 6.51
C PHE A 203 5.53 -20.04 6.49
N GLY A 204 6.81 -20.40 6.46
CA GLY A 204 7.33 -21.77 6.51
C GLY A 204 7.30 -22.35 7.93
N VAL A 205 6.13 -22.44 8.54
CA VAL A 205 5.95 -22.94 9.91
C VAL A 205 5.77 -24.46 9.96
N PRO A 206 6.22 -25.15 11.03
CA PRO A 206 5.98 -26.58 11.19
C PRO A 206 4.49 -26.88 11.43
N ALA A 207 4.06 -28.10 11.09
CA ALA A 207 2.68 -28.54 11.25
C ALA A 207 2.16 -28.42 12.71
N SER A 208 3.06 -28.48 13.69
CA SER A 208 2.73 -28.28 15.11
C SER A 208 2.09 -26.92 15.40
N VAL A 209 2.41 -25.86 14.65
CA VAL A 209 1.77 -24.55 14.82
C VAL A 209 0.27 -24.62 14.50
N GLY A 210 -0.09 -25.33 13.43
CA GLY A 210 -1.49 -25.57 13.07
C GLY A 210 -2.21 -26.47 14.06
N GLN A 211 -1.52 -27.47 14.62
CA GLN A 211 -2.05 -28.35 15.67
C GLN A 211 -2.35 -27.55 16.95
N SER A 212 -1.40 -26.76 17.44
CA SER A 212 -1.62 -25.90 18.63
C SER A 212 -2.72 -24.86 18.41
N PHE A 213 -2.87 -24.34 17.20
CA PHE A 213 -4.00 -23.47 16.86
C PHE A 213 -5.34 -24.22 17.00
N ARG A 214 -5.44 -25.47 16.54
CA ARG A 214 -6.68 -26.28 16.67
C ARG A 214 -6.96 -26.67 18.12
N GLU A 215 -5.93 -27.05 18.87
CA GLU A 215 -6.05 -27.38 20.30
C GLU A 215 -6.58 -26.19 21.13
N SER A 216 -6.19 -24.96 20.77
CA SER A 216 -6.69 -23.74 21.42
C SER A 216 -8.09 -23.30 20.97
N HIS A 217 -8.64 -23.91 19.91
CA HIS A 217 -9.95 -23.61 19.35
C HIS A 217 -10.78 -24.91 19.19
N PRO A 218 -11.15 -25.56 20.31
CA PRO A 218 -11.84 -26.85 20.29
C PRO A 218 -13.16 -26.85 19.52
N GLU A 219 -13.79 -25.69 19.35
CA GLU A 219 -14.99 -25.49 18.52
C GLU A 219 -14.76 -25.78 17.02
N ILE A 220 -13.52 -25.67 16.55
CA ILE A 220 -13.12 -26.02 15.18
C ILE A 220 -12.88 -27.53 15.06
N GLY A 221 -12.24 -28.13 16.06
CA GLY A 221 -11.86 -29.54 16.07
C GLY A 221 -11.08 -29.97 14.81
N GLU A 222 -11.33 -31.18 14.32
CA GLU A 222 -10.72 -31.75 13.11
C GLU A 222 -11.49 -31.41 11.81
N ARG A 223 -12.38 -30.42 11.87
CA ARG A 223 -13.22 -30.06 10.72
C ARG A 223 -12.38 -29.50 9.58
N PRO A 224 -12.71 -29.82 8.31
CA PRO A 224 -12.22 -29.07 7.16
C PRO A 224 -12.58 -27.59 7.34
N LEU A 225 -11.58 -26.72 7.19
CA LEU A 225 -11.70 -25.31 7.53
C LEU A 225 -11.57 -24.44 6.29
N VAL A 226 -12.60 -23.63 6.01
CA VAL A 226 -12.52 -22.53 5.05
C VAL A 226 -12.10 -21.28 5.81
N VAL A 227 -10.91 -20.76 5.50
CA VAL A 227 -10.32 -19.64 6.24
C VAL A 227 -10.36 -18.36 5.39
N TYR A 228 -10.87 -17.29 5.99
CA TYR A 228 -10.67 -15.93 5.52
C TYR A 228 -9.79 -15.18 6.51
N THR A 229 -8.69 -14.59 6.03
CA THR A 229 -7.85 -13.68 6.82
C THR A 229 -7.75 -12.33 6.13
N GLY A 230 -8.20 -11.26 6.77
CA GLY A 230 -8.15 -9.94 6.13
C GLY A 230 -8.98 -8.86 6.81
N ALA A 231 -9.08 -7.71 6.14
CA ALA A 231 -9.87 -6.59 6.63
C ALA A 231 -11.37 -6.86 6.49
N PHE A 232 -12.16 -6.55 7.52
CA PHE A 232 -13.61 -6.62 7.46
C PHE A 232 -14.15 -5.29 6.93
N GLY A 233 -13.83 -5.01 5.66
CA GLY A 233 -14.24 -3.80 4.97
C GLY A 233 -15.39 -4.04 4.00
N VAL A 234 -16.11 -2.97 3.66
CA VAL A 234 -17.23 -3.00 2.71
C VAL A 234 -16.82 -3.65 1.37
N VAL A 235 -15.62 -3.33 0.89
CA VAL A 235 -15.06 -3.84 -0.37
C VAL A 235 -14.75 -5.34 -0.35
N ASN A 236 -14.67 -5.96 0.83
CA ASN A 236 -14.40 -7.38 0.98
C ASN A 236 -15.68 -8.23 0.94
N GLU A 237 -16.86 -7.60 1.01
CA GLU A 237 -18.20 -8.21 0.88
C GLU A 237 -18.40 -9.53 1.65
N LEU A 238 -17.93 -9.56 2.90
CA LEU A 238 -17.91 -10.78 3.73
C LEU A 238 -19.29 -11.36 4.05
N SER A 239 -20.37 -10.61 3.81
CA SER A 239 -21.73 -11.15 3.87
C SER A 239 -21.96 -12.27 2.87
N TYR A 240 -21.28 -12.29 1.73
CA TYR A 240 -21.32 -13.42 0.82
C TYR A 240 -20.70 -14.66 1.43
N LEU A 241 -19.60 -14.52 2.15
CA LEU A 241 -18.97 -15.64 2.85
C LEU A 241 -19.90 -16.24 3.92
N ILE A 242 -20.65 -15.40 4.63
CA ILE A 242 -21.67 -15.84 5.60
C ILE A 242 -22.79 -16.61 4.89
N ARG A 243 -23.38 -16.05 3.82
CA ARG A 243 -24.42 -16.74 3.02
C ARG A 243 -23.91 -18.06 2.44
N LEU A 244 -22.64 -18.09 2.03
CA LEU A 244 -21.99 -19.31 1.56
C LEU A 244 -21.88 -20.35 2.68
N ALA A 245 -21.47 -19.94 3.88
CA ALA A 245 -21.40 -20.82 5.04
C ALA A 245 -22.78 -21.41 5.41
N GLU A 246 -23.84 -20.59 5.39
CA GLU A 246 -25.21 -21.06 5.59
C GLU A 246 -25.62 -22.12 4.56
N ARG A 247 -25.29 -21.89 3.28
CA ARG A 247 -25.63 -22.84 2.21
C ARG A 247 -24.82 -24.13 2.30
N VAL A 248 -23.53 -24.03 2.60
CA VAL A 248 -22.63 -25.18 2.76
C VAL A 248 -23.05 -26.01 3.95
N ARG A 249 -23.46 -25.40 5.06
CA ARG A 249 -23.95 -26.12 6.24
C ARG A 249 -25.13 -27.06 5.95
N VAL A 250 -25.97 -26.72 4.97
CA VAL A 250 -27.09 -27.59 4.52
C VAL A 250 -26.58 -28.79 3.71
N LEU A 251 -25.43 -28.67 3.05
CA LEU A 251 -24.85 -29.70 2.19
C LEU A 251 -23.88 -30.61 2.95
N ASP A 252 -23.03 -30.03 3.80
CA ASP A 252 -22.08 -30.73 4.66
C ASP A 252 -21.83 -29.88 5.92
N ASP A 253 -22.44 -30.29 7.03
CA ASP A 253 -22.34 -29.60 8.32
C ASP A 253 -20.99 -29.83 9.02
N ARG A 254 -20.11 -30.66 8.47
CA ARG A 254 -18.76 -30.88 9.00
C ARG A 254 -17.79 -29.80 8.58
N ILE A 255 -18.05 -29.06 7.50
CA ILE A 255 -17.18 -27.95 7.07
C ILE A 255 -17.36 -26.78 8.03
N ALA A 256 -16.26 -26.20 8.50
CA ALA A 256 -16.24 -25.02 9.35
C ALA A 256 -15.71 -23.81 8.56
N PHE A 257 -16.15 -22.62 8.94
CA PHE A 257 -15.67 -21.35 8.40
C PHE A 257 -15.02 -20.55 9.53
N LEU A 258 -13.79 -20.07 9.29
CA LEU A 258 -13.06 -19.21 10.21
C LEU A 258 -12.75 -17.89 9.52
N MET A 259 -13.20 -16.79 10.11
CA MET A 259 -12.91 -15.44 9.65
C MET A 259 -12.03 -14.74 10.69
N VAL A 260 -10.78 -14.45 10.32
CA VAL A 260 -9.81 -13.74 11.17
C VAL A 260 -9.58 -12.35 10.62
N GLY A 261 -9.92 -11.34 11.42
CA GLY A 261 -9.76 -9.95 10.98
C GLY A 261 -10.53 -8.96 11.81
N GLY A 262 -10.66 -7.76 11.28
CA GLY A 262 -11.40 -6.67 11.88
C GLY A 262 -11.57 -5.52 10.90
N GLY A 263 -12.51 -4.64 11.17
CA GLY A 263 -12.84 -3.53 10.27
C GLY A 263 -14.20 -2.93 10.55
N SER A 264 -14.59 -1.98 9.70
CA SER A 264 -15.84 -1.22 9.86
C SER A 264 -17.10 -2.08 9.78
N GLU A 265 -17.01 -3.26 9.15
CA GLU A 265 -18.16 -4.16 8.97
C GLU A 265 -18.33 -5.16 10.10
N MET A 266 -17.46 -5.16 11.12
CA MET A 266 -17.44 -6.21 12.14
C MET A 266 -18.77 -6.34 12.89
N GLU A 267 -19.37 -5.24 13.36
CA GLU A 267 -20.66 -5.25 14.05
C GLU A 267 -21.81 -5.77 13.16
N ARG A 268 -21.72 -5.59 11.85
CA ARG A 268 -22.74 -6.04 10.89
C ARG A 268 -22.60 -7.53 10.54
N LEU A 269 -21.42 -8.10 10.73
CA LEU A 269 -21.07 -9.47 10.36
C LEU A 269 -21.22 -10.46 11.51
N GLN A 270 -21.37 -9.97 12.75
CA GLN A 270 -21.66 -10.76 13.95
C GLN A 270 -23.16 -11.00 14.10
#